data_AF-A0A812IKH8-F1
#
_entry.id   AF-A0A812IKH8-F1
#
_cell.length_a   1.000
_cell.length_b   1.000
_cell.length_c   1.000
_cell.angle_alpha   90.00
_cell.angle_beta   90.00
_cell.angle_gamma   90.00
#
_symmetry.space_group_name_H-M   'P 1'
#
loop_
_entity.id
_entity.type
_entity.pdbx_description
1 polymer ?
#
loop_
_entity_poly.entity_id
_entity_poly.type
_entity_poly.pdbx_seq_one_letter_code
_entity_poly.pdbx_strand_id
1 'polypeptide(L)'
;MSDEDETDQVSIEEDEGEQEAKPDEEEQEEQEEQEAPEEQEAPEAQEAPEEQEAPEAQEDEQDEQQEEQQEEQEEEQQMTDVADGSMATELPAPSLSLVPGDAVRLKDLQSDTSMNSRVGRFIRLETEEDGGRFLVDLGPKGTVRVREANIEKVDESTRKSARLAQARQTGRRKPATPKKSARGKAKAEPKAPKPTAVKKGSTKNASAAKGKTAAATGKNSQAESTTLFMVNEYRIRSDPSLEVQDSSSKWRPCHLYEHFGDGRIVIWYGGNEYEGLGGKPYKLKGVSEGSIFKGQPGQLLDSDGERIPTRKRPMR
;
A
#
# COMPACT_ATOMS: atom_id res chain seq x y z
N MET A 1 30.88 4.73 -61.84
CA MET A 1 32.33 4.96 -61.81
C MET A 1 32.71 5.12 -60.36
N SER A 2 33.41 4.11 -59.88
CA SER A 2 34.66 4.29 -59.14
C SER A 2 34.61 4.95 -57.77
N ASP A 3 34.73 4.06 -56.79
CA ASP A 3 35.96 3.90 -56.01
C ASP A 3 35.98 4.47 -54.58
N GLU A 4 36.47 3.57 -53.71
CA GLU A 4 37.34 3.80 -52.56
C GLU A 4 36.69 3.93 -51.16
N ASP A 5 36.56 2.74 -50.54
CA ASP A 5 37.16 2.35 -49.25
C ASP A 5 38.00 3.42 -48.51
N GLU A 6 37.78 3.59 -47.20
CA GLU A 6 38.83 3.43 -46.20
C GLU A 6 38.26 3.46 -44.76
N THR A 7 38.32 2.28 -44.15
CA THR A 7 38.74 1.95 -42.77
C THR A 7 38.76 3.04 -41.68
N ASP A 8 38.12 2.74 -40.55
CA ASP A 8 38.76 2.70 -39.21
C ASP A 8 37.81 1.95 -38.26
N GLN A 9 38.13 0.70 -37.86
CA GLN A 9 38.90 0.37 -36.65
C GLN A 9 38.39 1.11 -35.40
N VAL A 10 37.80 0.42 -34.43
CA VAL A 10 38.59 -0.15 -33.32
C VAL A 10 37.74 -1.07 -32.44
N SER A 11 38.47 -2.08 -31.96
CA SER A 11 38.17 -3.20 -31.08
C SER A 11 37.64 -2.84 -29.69
N ILE A 12 36.96 -3.82 -29.08
CA ILE A 12 37.13 -4.25 -27.68
C ILE A 12 36.38 -5.60 -27.57
N GLU A 13 37.11 -6.70 -27.70
CA GLU A 13 37.73 -7.49 -26.62
C GLU A 13 36.68 -8.30 -25.83
N GLU A 14 36.45 -9.51 -26.36
CA GLU A 14 36.62 -10.80 -25.69
C GLU A 14 36.51 -10.83 -24.16
N ASP A 15 35.53 -11.59 -23.66
CA ASP A 15 35.69 -12.33 -22.41
C ASP A 15 35.02 -13.70 -22.58
N GLU A 16 35.82 -14.68 -22.98
CA GLU A 16 35.48 -16.10 -23.02
C GLU A 16 35.65 -16.68 -21.61
N GLY A 17 34.56 -16.66 -20.84
CA GLY A 17 34.44 -17.37 -19.57
C GLY A 17 34.08 -18.84 -19.80
N GLU A 18 35.11 -19.64 -20.07
CA GLU A 18 35.13 -21.09 -20.01
C GLU A 18 34.78 -21.57 -18.58
N GLN A 19 33.91 -22.59 -18.43
CA GLN A 19 34.17 -23.82 -17.64
C GLN A 19 32.96 -24.51 -16.98
N GLU A 20 33.05 -25.84 -17.09
CA GLU A 20 32.54 -26.92 -16.23
C GLU A 20 31.06 -27.35 -16.34
N ALA A 21 30.88 -28.36 -17.19
CA ALA A 21 29.82 -29.35 -17.09
C ALA A 21 29.97 -30.17 -15.80
N LYS A 22 28.86 -30.32 -15.05
CA LYS A 22 28.67 -31.42 -14.09
C LYS A 22 27.46 -32.27 -14.50
N PRO A 23 27.53 -33.60 -14.32
CA PRO A 23 26.53 -34.54 -14.79
C PRO A 23 25.35 -34.69 -13.80
N ASP A 24 24.31 -35.33 -14.33
CA ASP A 24 23.20 -36.04 -13.66
C ASP A 24 23.40 -36.38 -12.18
N GLU A 25 22.36 -36.15 -11.39
CA GLU A 25 21.95 -37.10 -10.36
C GLU A 25 20.41 -37.22 -10.35
N GLU A 26 19.99 -38.43 -10.66
CA GLU A 26 18.67 -39.03 -10.56
C GLU A 26 18.15 -39.11 -9.12
N GLU A 27 16.85 -39.40 -9.01
CA GLU A 27 16.20 -40.16 -7.92
C GLU A 27 16.17 -39.56 -6.50
N GLN A 28 14.97 -39.30 -6.00
CA GLN A 28 14.33 -40.26 -5.06
C GLN A 28 12.89 -39.87 -4.76
N GLU A 29 12.02 -40.86 -4.99
CA GLU A 29 10.74 -41.05 -4.31
C GLU A 29 10.93 -40.96 -2.79
N GLU A 30 9.98 -40.41 -2.06
CA GLU A 30 9.53 -41.08 -0.84
C GLU A 30 8.13 -40.62 -0.41
N GLN A 31 7.47 -41.62 0.15
CA GLN A 31 6.06 -41.76 0.47
C GLN A 31 5.75 -41.08 1.80
N GLU A 32 4.51 -40.62 1.99
CA GLU A 32 3.90 -40.67 3.32
C GLU A 32 2.37 -40.85 3.18
N GLU A 33 1.98 -42.11 2.94
CA GLU A 33 0.74 -42.67 3.49
C GLU A 33 0.98 -42.91 4.98
N GLN A 34 0.15 -42.35 5.86
CA GLN A 34 -0.28 -43.04 7.09
C GLN A 34 -1.73 -42.67 7.41
N GLU A 35 -2.63 -43.59 7.06
CA GLU A 35 -3.93 -43.76 7.69
C GLU A 35 -3.84 -44.78 8.84
N ALA A 36 -4.71 -44.56 9.85
CA ALA A 36 -5.37 -45.54 10.72
C ALA A 36 -4.59 -46.09 11.95
N PRO A 37 -5.26 -46.78 12.91
CA PRO A 37 -6.50 -46.45 13.64
C PRO A 37 -6.43 -46.77 15.17
N GLU A 38 -7.49 -46.36 15.89
CA GLU A 38 -8.22 -47.05 16.98
C GLU A 38 -7.49 -48.00 17.96
N GLU A 39 -7.53 -47.73 19.27
CA GLU A 39 -7.72 -48.81 20.27
C GLU A 39 -8.36 -48.31 21.57
N GLN A 40 -9.36 -49.08 22.00
CA GLN A 40 -10.12 -49.01 23.24
C GLN A 40 -9.35 -49.75 24.35
N GLU A 41 -9.54 -49.41 25.63
CA GLU A 41 -9.92 -50.38 26.69
C GLU A 41 -9.99 -49.77 28.11
N ALA A 42 -11.22 -49.81 28.63
CA ALA A 42 -11.65 -50.45 29.89
C ALA A 42 -11.47 -49.80 31.29
N PRO A 43 -12.38 -50.15 32.24
CA PRO A 43 -12.62 -49.46 33.51
C PRO A 43 -12.26 -50.29 34.78
N GLU A 44 -12.56 -49.70 35.95
CA GLU A 44 -12.77 -50.33 37.27
C GLU A 44 -11.57 -50.95 38.02
N ALA A 45 -11.27 -50.38 39.18
CA ALA A 45 -10.76 -51.12 40.34
C ALA A 45 -11.41 -50.58 41.63
N GLN A 46 -11.96 -51.51 42.40
CA GLN A 46 -12.77 -51.36 43.60
C GLN A 46 -11.93 -51.21 44.88
N GLU A 47 -12.49 -50.44 45.82
CA GLU A 47 -12.51 -50.49 47.30
C GLU A 47 -11.48 -51.33 48.11
N ALA A 48 -10.94 -50.71 49.18
CA ALA A 48 -11.20 -50.99 50.62
C ALA A 48 -10.09 -50.35 51.53
N PRO A 49 -10.19 -50.35 52.88
CA PRO A 49 -11.09 -49.55 53.72
C PRO A 49 -10.37 -48.80 54.89
N GLU A 50 -11.15 -47.96 55.60
CA GLU A 50 -11.01 -47.56 57.02
C GLU A 50 -9.68 -47.00 57.56
N GLU A 51 -9.64 -45.68 57.78
CA GLU A 51 -9.04 -45.12 59.01
C GLU A 51 -9.86 -43.92 59.51
N GLN A 52 -9.88 -43.79 60.83
CA GLN A 52 -10.88 -43.13 61.64
C GLN A 52 -10.69 -41.61 61.75
N GLU A 53 -11.84 -40.91 61.70
CA GLU A 53 -12.22 -39.64 62.34
C GLU A 53 -11.11 -38.67 62.80
N ALA A 54 -11.06 -37.51 62.12
CA ALA A 54 -10.72 -36.23 62.73
C ALA A 54 -11.83 -35.21 62.37
N PRO A 55 -12.44 -34.51 63.34
CA PRO A 55 -13.52 -33.57 63.09
C PRO A 55 -12.95 -32.19 62.71
N GLU A 56 -12.46 -32.04 61.48
CA GLU A 56 -12.07 -30.73 60.92
C GLU A 56 -12.88 -30.34 59.66
N ALA A 57 -13.69 -31.25 59.10
CA ALA A 57 -14.38 -31.04 57.82
C ALA A 57 -15.77 -30.37 57.92
N GLN A 58 -16.16 -29.84 59.08
CA GLN A 58 -17.46 -29.15 59.23
C GLN A 58 -17.37 -27.62 59.19
N GLU A 59 -16.17 -27.04 59.24
CA GLU A 59 -16.01 -25.58 59.08
C GLU A 59 -15.89 -25.19 57.60
N ASP A 60 -15.27 -26.02 56.74
CA ASP A 60 -15.08 -25.70 55.31
C ASP A 60 -16.40 -25.64 54.51
N GLU A 61 -17.37 -26.53 54.77
CA GLU A 61 -18.69 -26.48 54.08
C GLU A 61 -19.51 -25.25 54.49
N GLN A 62 -19.23 -24.67 55.65
CA GLN A 62 -19.94 -23.48 56.14
C GLN A 62 -19.35 -22.19 55.58
N ASP A 63 -18.06 -22.17 55.28
CA ASP A 63 -17.39 -21.06 54.59
C ASP A 63 -17.74 -21.04 53.08
N GLU A 64 -17.80 -22.19 52.39
CA GLU A 64 -18.24 -22.23 50.97
C GLU A 64 -19.67 -21.71 50.78
N GLN A 65 -20.61 -22.10 51.66
CA GLN A 65 -21.99 -21.60 51.60
C GLN A 65 -22.12 -20.11 51.94
N GLN A 66 -21.14 -19.55 52.66
CA GLN A 66 -21.12 -18.13 53.03
C GLN A 66 -20.47 -17.27 51.94
N GLU A 67 -19.55 -17.83 51.16
CA GLU A 67 -18.93 -17.19 49.99
C GLU A 67 -19.90 -17.13 48.80
N GLU A 68 -20.64 -18.22 48.49
CA GLU A 68 -21.68 -18.20 47.44
C GLU A 68 -22.79 -17.17 47.75
N GLN A 69 -23.19 -17.04 49.03
CA GLN A 69 -24.18 -16.03 49.45
C GLN A 69 -23.65 -14.58 49.42
N GLN A 70 -22.34 -14.38 49.54
CA GLN A 70 -21.72 -13.07 49.35
C GLN A 70 -21.61 -12.72 47.86
N GLU A 71 -21.27 -13.69 47.01
CA GLU A 71 -21.15 -13.48 45.56
C GLU A 71 -22.52 -13.18 44.93
N GLU A 72 -23.60 -13.90 45.30
CA GLU A 72 -24.96 -13.55 44.86
C GLU A 72 -25.40 -12.15 45.33
N GLN A 73 -25.03 -11.73 46.54
CA GLN A 73 -25.35 -10.38 47.04
C GLN A 73 -24.55 -9.27 46.36
N GLU A 74 -23.30 -9.51 45.96
CA GLU A 74 -22.53 -8.56 45.14
C GLU A 74 -23.07 -8.49 43.71
N GLU A 75 -23.52 -9.60 43.13
CA GLU A 75 -24.12 -9.62 41.80
C GLU A 75 -25.48 -8.89 41.77
N GLU A 76 -26.31 -9.04 42.81
CA GLU A 76 -27.59 -8.32 42.93
C GLU A 76 -27.40 -6.81 43.20
N GLN A 77 -26.34 -6.42 43.94
CA GLN A 77 -25.99 -5.00 44.10
C GLN A 77 -25.45 -4.38 42.80
N GLN A 78 -24.69 -5.12 41.99
CA GLN A 78 -24.27 -4.62 40.67
C GLN A 78 -25.44 -4.43 39.69
N MET A 79 -26.52 -5.21 39.81
CA MET A 79 -27.68 -5.04 38.92
C MET A 79 -28.62 -3.90 39.32
N THR A 80 -28.58 -3.42 40.57
CA THR A 80 -29.54 -2.41 41.05
C THR A 80 -29.05 -0.96 40.96
N ASP A 81 -27.74 -0.72 40.79
CA ASP A 81 -27.18 0.63 40.58
C ASP A 81 -27.33 1.16 39.13
N VAL A 82 -28.00 0.41 38.24
CA VAL A 82 -28.22 0.81 36.84
C VAL A 82 -29.57 1.51 36.62
N ALA A 83 -30.41 1.64 37.66
CA ALA A 83 -31.81 2.06 37.49
C ALA A 83 -32.11 3.56 37.69
N ASP A 84 -31.21 4.38 38.25
CA ASP A 84 -31.47 5.83 38.45
C ASP A 84 -30.25 6.74 38.15
N GLY A 85 -29.30 6.22 37.38
CA GLY A 85 -28.28 7.04 36.73
C GLY A 85 -28.74 7.32 35.31
N SER A 86 -28.95 8.60 34.95
CA SER A 86 -29.28 9.02 33.60
C SER A 86 -28.26 8.45 32.60
N MET A 87 -28.57 7.27 32.04
CA MET A 87 -27.96 6.72 30.85
C MET A 87 -28.40 7.63 29.72
N ALA A 88 -27.75 8.79 29.62
CA ALA A 88 -27.57 9.45 28.34
C ALA A 88 -26.98 8.35 27.46
N THR A 89 -27.84 7.72 26.69
CA THR A 89 -27.50 6.75 25.67
C THR A 89 -26.52 7.50 24.78
N GLU A 90 -25.23 7.33 25.06
CA GLU A 90 -24.15 7.97 24.34
C GLU A 90 -24.21 7.30 22.97
N LEU A 91 -24.99 7.92 22.09
CA LEU A 91 -25.16 7.48 20.73
C LEU A 91 -23.76 7.20 20.20
N PRO A 92 -23.51 6.01 19.63
CA PRO A 92 -22.19 5.60 19.20
C PRO A 92 -21.61 6.75 18.40
N ALA A 93 -20.50 7.31 18.90
CA ALA A 93 -19.91 8.51 18.33
C ALA A 93 -19.76 8.26 16.82
N PRO A 94 -20.18 9.21 15.98
CA PRO A 94 -20.15 9.02 14.53
C PRO A 94 -18.72 8.68 14.13
N SER A 95 -18.49 7.43 13.71
CA SER A 95 -17.19 6.95 13.26
C SER A 95 -16.68 7.93 12.19
N LEU A 96 -15.57 8.58 12.48
CA LEU A 96 -14.97 9.58 11.62
C LEU A 96 -14.64 8.91 10.28
N SER A 97 -15.43 9.21 9.24
CA SER A 97 -15.21 8.72 7.88
C SER A 97 -13.96 9.40 7.29
N LEU A 98 -12.79 8.91 7.68
CA LEU A 98 -11.47 9.38 7.26
C LEU A 98 -10.98 8.51 6.10
N VAL A 99 -10.53 9.18 5.04
CA VAL A 99 -9.91 8.53 3.88
C VAL A 99 -8.41 8.78 3.92
N PRO A 100 -7.55 7.77 3.62
CA PRO A 100 -6.12 7.98 3.48
C PRO A 100 -5.78 9.24 2.65
N GLY A 101 -4.99 10.13 3.23
CA GLY A 101 -4.65 11.45 2.69
C GLY A 101 -5.38 12.62 3.33
N ASP A 102 -6.49 12.39 4.04
CA ASP A 102 -7.26 13.42 4.73
C ASP A 102 -6.40 14.17 5.75
N ALA A 103 -6.56 15.50 5.82
CA ALA A 103 -5.86 16.31 6.80
C ALA A 103 -6.54 16.18 8.18
N VAL A 104 -5.78 15.73 9.18
CA VAL A 104 -6.28 15.52 10.55
C VAL A 104 -5.48 16.33 11.55
N ARG A 105 -6.16 16.96 12.50
CA ARG A 105 -5.56 17.67 13.62
C ARG A 105 -5.52 16.76 14.83
N LEU A 106 -4.37 16.72 15.50
CA LEU A 106 -4.20 16.01 16.75
C LEU A 106 -4.75 16.84 17.91
N LYS A 107 -5.53 16.22 18.80
CA LYS A 107 -6.08 16.85 20.01
C LYS A 107 -6.01 15.94 21.22
N ASP A 108 -5.99 16.55 22.39
CA ASP A 108 -6.12 15.86 23.68
C ASP A 108 -5.13 14.71 23.91
N LEU A 109 -3.94 14.75 23.28
CA LEU A 109 -2.86 13.82 23.61
C LEU A 109 -2.34 14.14 25.01
N GLN A 110 -2.47 13.16 25.90
CA GLN A 110 -1.94 13.23 27.26
C GLN A 110 -0.44 12.95 27.31
N SER A 111 0.08 12.10 26.42
CA SER A 111 1.49 11.71 26.39
C SER A 111 2.41 12.82 25.86
N ASP A 112 1.95 13.60 24.88
CA ASP A 112 2.74 14.69 24.29
C ASP A 112 1.83 15.86 23.90
N THR A 113 1.69 16.80 24.84
CA THR A 113 0.88 18.01 24.64
C THR A 113 1.45 18.94 23.56
N SER A 114 2.74 18.81 23.19
CA SER A 114 3.36 19.60 22.13
C SER A 114 2.86 19.23 20.73
N MET A 115 2.23 18.05 20.61
CA MET A 115 1.66 17.54 19.37
C MET A 115 0.21 17.97 19.17
N ASN A 116 -0.46 18.43 20.23
CA ASN A 116 -1.81 18.98 20.13
C ASN A 116 -1.83 20.20 19.19
N SER A 117 -2.91 20.36 18.44
CA SER A 117 -3.10 21.35 17.37
C SER A 117 -2.22 21.17 16.11
N ARG A 118 -1.28 20.22 16.10
CA ARG A 118 -0.53 19.91 14.87
C ARG A 118 -1.43 19.17 13.90
N VAL A 119 -1.17 19.40 12.61
CA VAL A 119 -1.91 18.74 11.55
C VAL A 119 -1.00 17.81 10.79
N GLY A 120 -1.44 16.56 10.65
CA GLY A 120 -0.86 15.58 9.74
C GLY A 120 -1.82 15.15 8.63
N ARG A 121 -1.40 14.11 7.90
CA ARG A 121 -2.25 13.37 6.98
C ARG A 121 -2.54 12.00 7.55
N PHE A 122 -3.82 11.63 7.54
CA PHE A 122 -4.21 10.27 7.87
C PHE A 122 -3.64 9.29 6.84
N ILE A 123 -2.99 8.22 7.28
CA ILE A 123 -2.38 7.21 6.42
C ILE A 123 -3.31 6.01 6.32
N ARG A 124 -3.61 5.39 7.46
CA ARG A 124 -4.46 4.20 7.56
C ARG A 124 -4.95 3.96 8.99
N LEU A 125 -6.02 3.20 9.10
CA LEU A 125 -6.48 2.60 10.35
C LEU A 125 -5.72 1.28 10.53
N GLU A 126 -5.02 1.10 11.64
CA GLU A 126 -4.47 -0.21 12.01
C GLU A 126 -5.62 -1.12 12.45
N THR A 127 -5.52 -2.41 12.14
CA THR A 127 -6.54 -3.42 12.44
C THR A 127 -6.78 -3.50 13.94
N GLU A 128 -7.90 -4.11 14.31
CA GLU A 128 -8.31 -4.25 15.71
C GLU A 128 -7.27 -5.03 16.54
N GLU A 129 -6.54 -5.94 15.91
CA GLU A 129 -5.39 -6.66 16.48
C GLU A 129 -4.26 -5.73 16.95
N ASP A 130 -4.08 -4.59 16.29
CA ASP A 130 -3.11 -3.53 16.64
C ASP A 130 -3.72 -2.45 17.56
N GLY A 131 -4.95 -2.67 18.04
CA GLY A 131 -5.66 -1.78 18.95
C GLY A 131 -6.39 -0.62 18.29
N GLY A 132 -6.75 -0.73 17.00
CA GLY A 132 -7.65 0.20 16.32
C GLY A 132 -7.14 1.64 16.26
N ARG A 133 -5.81 1.82 16.15
CA ARG A 133 -5.18 3.14 16.17
C ARG A 133 -5.06 3.72 14.76
N PHE A 134 -5.18 5.03 14.67
CA PHE A 134 -5.01 5.79 13.45
C PHE A 134 -3.53 6.16 13.29
N LEU A 135 -2.97 5.88 12.12
CA LEU A 135 -1.60 6.24 11.76
C LEU A 135 -1.61 7.58 11.02
N VAL A 136 -0.94 8.58 11.58
CA VAL A 136 -0.94 9.97 11.06
C VAL A 136 0.49 10.41 10.72
N ASP A 137 0.71 10.84 9.49
CA ASP A 137 1.99 11.44 9.04
C ASP A 137 2.05 12.92 9.38
N LEU A 138 3.02 13.33 10.20
CA LEU A 138 3.28 14.73 10.57
C LEU A 138 4.43 15.36 9.74
N GLY A 139 4.82 14.73 8.63
CA GLY A 139 5.89 15.16 7.74
C GLY A 139 7.26 15.00 8.39
N PRO A 140 8.04 16.08 8.60
CA PRO A 140 9.39 15.98 9.15
C PRO A 140 9.45 15.47 10.60
N LYS A 141 8.31 15.41 11.30
CA LYS A 141 8.21 14.82 12.65
C LYS A 141 7.93 13.31 12.64
N GLY A 142 7.80 12.69 11.47
CA GLY A 142 7.49 11.27 11.33
C GLY A 142 6.01 10.95 11.52
N THR A 143 5.73 9.66 11.71
CA THR A 143 4.39 9.11 11.87
C THR A 143 4.03 8.93 13.35
N VAL A 144 2.75 9.08 13.69
CA VAL A 144 2.24 8.93 15.07
C VAL A 144 1.00 8.05 15.07
N ARG A 145 0.94 7.14 16.05
CA ARG A 145 -0.22 6.29 16.37
C ARG A 145 -1.11 6.99 17.38
N VAL A 146 -2.37 7.27 17.01
CA VAL A 146 -3.33 8.00 17.86
C VAL A 146 -4.70 7.32 17.85
N ARG A 147 -5.47 7.46 18.94
CA ARG A 147 -6.85 6.96 18.99
C ARG A 147 -7.78 7.89 18.21
N GLU A 148 -8.95 7.38 17.83
CA GLU A 148 -9.98 8.18 17.16
C GLU A 148 -10.38 9.43 17.94
N ALA A 149 -10.50 9.31 19.27
CA ALA A 149 -10.82 10.44 20.15
C ALA A 149 -9.78 11.57 20.10
N ASN A 150 -8.53 11.26 19.71
CA ASN A 150 -7.42 12.21 19.67
C ASN A 150 -7.21 12.84 18.28
N ILE A 151 -8.13 12.62 17.34
CA ILE A 151 -8.07 13.20 16.00
C ILE A 151 -9.33 13.96 15.67
N GLU A 152 -9.15 15.03 14.89
CA GLU A 152 -10.23 15.85 14.36
C GLU A 152 -10.00 16.04 12.86
N LYS A 153 -11.02 15.72 12.04
CA LYS A 153 -10.95 15.95 10.60
C LYS A 153 -10.90 17.46 10.33
N VAL A 154 -9.88 17.92 9.62
CA VAL A 154 -9.76 19.33 9.24
C VAL A 154 -10.19 19.49 7.79
N ASP A 155 -11.29 20.21 7.58
CA ASP A 155 -11.70 20.59 6.23
C ASP A 155 -10.61 21.46 5.58
N GLU A 156 -9.95 20.91 4.56
CA GLU A 156 -8.88 21.60 3.82
C GLU A 156 -9.37 22.92 3.18
N SER A 157 -10.68 23.06 2.97
CA SER A 157 -11.32 24.28 2.47
C SER A 157 -10.99 25.51 3.32
N THR A 158 -10.87 25.35 4.64
CA THR A 158 -10.61 26.45 5.57
C THR A 158 -9.17 26.97 5.46
N ARG A 159 -8.18 26.14 5.11
CA ARG A 159 -6.76 26.56 5.09
C ARG A 159 -6.35 27.38 3.88
N LYS A 160 -6.96 27.13 2.72
CA LYS A 160 -6.67 27.94 1.52
C LYS A 160 -7.03 29.41 1.77
N SER A 161 -8.07 29.67 2.56
CA SER A 161 -8.47 31.03 2.95
C SER A 161 -7.50 31.70 3.94
N ALA A 162 -7.05 30.98 4.98
CA ALA A 162 -6.15 31.51 5.99
C ALA A 162 -4.75 31.84 5.44
N ARG A 163 -4.21 30.99 4.56
CA ARG A 163 -2.89 31.21 3.95
C ARG A 163 -2.92 32.40 2.96
N LEU A 164 -4.03 32.57 2.24
CA LEU A 164 -4.24 33.73 1.37
C LEU A 164 -4.42 35.03 2.17
N ALA A 165 -5.04 34.97 3.36
CA ALA A 165 -5.17 36.11 4.27
C ALA A 165 -3.82 36.53 4.88
N GLN A 166 -3.00 35.57 5.34
CA GLN A 166 -1.66 35.87 5.87
C GLN A 166 -0.70 36.41 4.79
N ALA A 167 -0.74 35.87 3.57
CA ALA A 167 0.06 36.39 2.45
C ALA A 167 -0.28 37.87 2.12
N ARG A 168 -1.55 38.27 2.30
CA ARG A 168 -1.98 39.66 2.13
C ARG A 168 -1.50 40.60 3.23
N GLN A 169 -1.28 40.10 4.45
CA GLN A 169 -0.77 40.91 5.56
C GLN A 169 0.74 41.13 5.48
N THR A 170 1.51 40.16 5.00
CA THR A 170 2.98 40.28 4.89
C THR A 170 3.45 40.94 3.59
N GLY A 171 2.64 40.92 2.53
CA GLY A 171 2.96 41.54 1.24
C GLY A 171 2.86 43.07 1.17
N ARG A 172 2.40 43.74 2.22
CA ARG A 172 2.02 45.16 2.15
C ARG A 172 2.80 46.05 3.12
N ARG A 173 4.13 45.99 3.10
CA ARG A 173 5.04 47.05 3.61
C ARG A 173 6.52 46.70 3.37
N LYS A 174 6.99 46.79 2.11
CA LYS A 174 8.41 47.09 1.89
C LYS A 174 8.58 48.60 2.07
N PRO A 175 9.31 49.09 3.09
CA PRO A 175 9.67 50.50 3.17
C PRO A 175 10.50 50.86 1.94
N ALA A 176 10.10 51.92 1.25
CA ALA A 176 10.81 52.43 0.08
C ALA A 176 12.22 52.88 0.49
N THR A 177 13.23 52.12 0.10
CA THR A 177 14.63 52.57 0.17
C THR A 177 14.87 53.63 -0.92
N PRO A 178 15.45 54.80 -0.60
CA PRO A 178 15.69 55.85 -1.57
C PRO A 178 16.73 55.43 -2.61
N LYS A 179 16.38 55.64 -3.89
CA LYS A 179 17.22 55.45 -5.07
C LYS A 179 18.52 56.25 -4.92
N LYS A 180 19.67 55.57 -4.94
CA LYS A 180 20.97 56.17 -5.25
C LYS A 180 21.41 55.70 -6.64
N SER A 181 21.51 56.65 -7.54
CA SER A 181 21.94 56.51 -8.93
C SER A 181 23.45 56.34 -9.05
N ALA A 182 23.89 55.30 -9.77
CA ALA A 182 25.17 55.24 -10.48
C ALA A 182 25.02 54.13 -11.55
N ARG A 183 24.71 54.44 -12.82
CA ARG A 183 25.63 54.87 -13.89
C ARG A 183 26.87 53.98 -13.99
N GLY A 184 26.78 52.95 -14.83
CA GLY A 184 27.92 52.14 -15.28
C GLY A 184 27.54 51.30 -16.49
N LYS A 185 28.05 51.71 -17.66
CA LYS A 185 27.96 51.02 -18.95
C LYS A 185 28.93 49.83 -18.95
N ALA A 186 28.50 48.66 -19.42
CA ALA A 186 29.38 47.74 -20.13
C ALA A 186 28.54 46.87 -21.07
N LYS A 187 28.99 46.84 -22.32
CA LYS A 187 28.39 46.29 -23.52
C LYS A 187 29.16 45.01 -23.85
N ALA A 188 28.51 43.86 -23.90
CA ALA A 188 29.10 42.64 -24.43
C ALA A 188 28.00 41.71 -24.97
N GLU A 189 27.84 41.70 -26.29
CA GLU A 189 27.19 40.62 -27.05
C GLU A 189 28.08 39.37 -27.03
N PRO A 190 27.47 38.17 -27.09
CA PRO A 190 27.88 37.27 -28.17
C PRO A 190 26.71 36.55 -28.85
N LYS A 191 26.66 36.76 -30.16
CA LYS A 191 26.44 35.81 -31.28
C LYS A 191 25.54 34.58 -31.05
N ALA A 192 24.39 34.65 -31.72
CA ALA A 192 23.56 33.50 -32.10
C ALA A 192 24.23 32.60 -33.17
N PRO A 193 24.09 31.27 -33.09
CA PRO A 193 24.25 30.39 -34.24
C PRO A 193 22.90 30.20 -34.99
N LYS A 194 23.01 30.27 -36.32
CA LYS A 194 21.92 30.13 -37.30
C LYS A 194 21.42 28.67 -37.42
N PRO A 195 20.16 28.46 -37.83
CA PRO A 195 19.60 27.15 -38.12
C PRO A 195 19.98 26.70 -39.55
N THR A 196 20.46 25.46 -39.69
CA THR A 196 20.56 24.79 -41.00
C THR A 196 19.53 23.68 -41.10
N ALA A 197 18.80 23.74 -42.21
CA ALA A 197 17.66 22.92 -42.56
C ALA A 197 18.08 21.60 -43.24
N VAL A 198 17.04 20.79 -43.54
CA VAL A 198 16.95 19.76 -44.59
C VAL A 198 17.49 18.38 -44.12
N LYS A 199 16.76 17.26 -44.17
CA LYS A 199 16.07 16.65 -45.33
C LYS A 199 15.16 15.48 -44.92
N LYS A 200 14.07 15.33 -45.68
CA LYS A 200 13.21 14.15 -45.82
C LYS A 200 13.99 12.84 -46.04
N GLY A 201 13.43 11.74 -45.53
CA GLY A 201 13.73 10.38 -45.95
C GLY A 201 12.67 9.41 -45.47
N SER A 202 11.56 9.30 -46.21
CA SER A 202 10.64 8.17 -46.11
C SER A 202 11.20 7.02 -46.95
N THR A 203 11.31 5.83 -46.38
CA THR A 203 11.28 4.61 -47.19
C THR A 203 10.65 3.48 -46.40
N LYS A 204 9.51 3.04 -46.94
CA LYS A 204 8.92 1.72 -46.73
C LYS A 204 9.99 0.65 -46.99
N ASN A 205 10.00 -0.41 -46.20
CA ASN A 205 10.21 -1.75 -46.73
C ASN A 205 9.34 -2.72 -45.94
N ALA A 206 8.37 -3.26 -46.66
CA ALA A 206 7.73 -4.53 -46.35
C ALA A 206 8.70 -5.63 -46.80
N SER A 207 9.00 -6.56 -45.91
CA SER A 207 9.50 -7.89 -46.30
C SER A 207 9.01 -8.88 -45.25
N ALA A 208 8.05 -9.70 -45.68
CA ALA A 208 7.69 -10.92 -45.00
C ALA A 208 8.93 -11.83 -44.91
N ALA A 209 9.25 -12.31 -43.71
CA ALA A 209 10.07 -13.49 -43.52
C ALA A 209 9.44 -14.34 -42.41
N LYS A 210 8.83 -15.42 -42.87
CA LYS A 210 8.25 -16.51 -42.11
C LYS A 210 9.44 -17.29 -41.50
N GLY A 211 9.65 -17.18 -40.20
CA GLY A 211 10.73 -17.87 -39.49
C GLY A 211 10.25 -18.37 -38.14
N LYS A 212 9.76 -19.61 -38.11
CA LYS A 212 9.61 -20.39 -36.87
C LYS A 212 10.98 -20.50 -36.22
N THR A 213 11.14 -19.98 -35.01
CA THR A 213 12.18 -20.46 -34.08
C THR A 213 11.59 -20.56 -32.69
N ALA A 214 11.92 -21.68 -32.08
CA ALA A 214 11.32 -22.22 -30.88
C ALA A 214 11.80 -21.49 -29.62
N ALA A 215 11.02 -21.70 -28.57
CA ALA A 215 11.24 -21.32 -27.19
C ALA A 215 12.72 -21.34 -26.76
N ALA A 216 13.26 -20.16 -26.48
CA ALA A 216 14.42 -19.99 -25.62
C ALA A 216 13.90 -19.50 -24.25
N THR A 217 13.51 -20.47 -23.42
CA THR A 217 13.23 -20.28 -21.99
C THR A 217 14.56 -20.03 -21.28
N GLY A 218 15.04 -18.78 -21.35
CA GLY A 218 16.16 -18.33 -20.53
C GLY A 218 15.70 -18.14 -19.09
N LYS A 219 15.95 -19.15 -18.25
CA LYS A 219 15.89 -19.03 -16.78
C LYS A 219 17.05 -18.14 -16.33
N ASN A 220 16.89 -16.83 -16.45
CA ASN A 220 17.71 -15.90 -15.70
C ASN A 220 17.05 -15.78 -14.31
N SER A 221 17.45 -16.66 -13.39
CA SER A 221 17.07 -16.63 -11.98
C SER A 221 17.81 -15.48 -11.28
N GLN A 222 17.59 -14.26 -11.77
CA GLN A 222 17.89 -13.05 -11.03
C GLN A 222 16.94 -13.09 -9.84
N ALA A 223 17.49 -13.38 -8.66
CA ALA A 223 16.77 -13.49 -7.39
C ALA A 223 15.64 -12.46 -7.36
N GLU A 224 14.41 -12.94 -7.59
CA GLU A 224 13.22 -12.11 -7.59
C GLU A 224 13.05 -11.67 -6.15
N SER A 225 13.67 -10.54 -5.80
CA SER A 225 13.36 -9.83 -4.58
C SER A 225 11.86 -9.62 -4.64
N THR A 226 11.12 -10.43 -3.89
CA THR A 226 9.67 -10.43 -3.84
C THR A 226 9.27 -9.04 -3.40
N THR A 227 9.00 -8.19 -4.38
CA THR A 227 8.70 -6.79 -4.16
C THR A 227 7.28 -6.79 -3.65
N LEU A 228 7.17 -6.84 -2.33
CA LEU A 228 5.90 -6.91 -1.65
C LEU A 228 5.11 -5.65 -2.01
N PHE A 229 3.85 -5.82 -2.39
CA PHE A 229 3.00 -4.69 -2.78
C PHE A 229 2.70 -3.82 -1.56
N MET A 230 3.46 -2.73 -1.39
CA MET A 230 3.22 -1.77 -0.32
C MET A 230 2.32 -0.65 -0.83
N VAL A 231 1.01 -0.74 -0.55
CA VAL A 231 -0.02 0.23 -1.01
C VAL A 231 0.39 1.70 -0.82
N ASN A 232 1.14 1.99 0.25
CA ASN A 232 1.64 3.30 0.66
C ASN A 232 2.55 3.97 -0.39
N GLU A 233 3.22 3.16 -1.21
CA GLU A 233 4.15 3.62 -2.25
C GLU A 233 3.45 3.89 -3.59
N TYR A 234 2.12 3.73 -3.61
CA TYR A 234 1.31 3.84 -4.81
C TYR A 234 0.16 4.82 -4.62
N ARG A 235 -0.28 5.42 -5.73
CA ARG A 235 -1.52 6.19 -5.83
C ARG A 235 -2.55 5.44 -6.66
N ILE A 236 -3.82 5.48 -6.25
CA ILE A 236 -4.91 4.93 -7.06
C ILE A 236 -5.07 5.77 -8.34
N ARG A 237 -5.12 5.08 -9.48
CA ARG A 237 -5.28 5.66 -10.82
C ARG A 237 -6.50 5.15 -11.56
N SER A 238 -7.31 4.27 -10.99
CA SER A 238 -8.54 3.79 -11.62
C SER A 238 -9.81 4.38 -11.01
N ASP A 239 -10.87 4.39 -11.79
CA ASP A 239 -12.24 4.54 -11.32
C ASP A 239 -12.67 3.28 -10.54
N PRO A 240 -13.43 3.38 -9.43
CA PRO A 240 -13.88 2.21 -8.65
C PRO A 240 -14.77 1.24 -9.43
N SER A 241 -15.36 1.68 -10.54
CA SER A 241 -16.18 0.83 -11.42
C SER A 241 -15.39 0.18 -12.56
N LEU A 242 -14.05 0.25 -12.55
CA LEU A 242 -13.22 -0.38 -13.58
C LEU A 242 -13.23 -1.91 -13.46
N GLU A 243 -13.36 -2.57 -14.61
CA GLU A 243 -13.13 -4.01 -14.74
C GLU A 243 -12.06 -4.28 -15.81
N VAL A 244 -11.21 -5.27 -15.55
CA VAL A 244 -10.24 -5.84 -16.51
C VAL A 244 -10.69 -7.25 -16.89
N GLN A 245 -10.36 -7.67 -18.11
CA GLN A 245 -10.56 -9.05 -18.53
C GLN A 245 -9.33 -9.89 -18.17
N ASP A 246 -9.52 -10.93 -17.38
CA ASP A 246 -8.45 -11.85 -16.97
C ASP A 246 -8.08 -12.85 -18.09
N SER A 247 -7.08 -13.69 -17.83
CA SER A 247 -6.65 -14.78 -18.74
C SER A 247 -7.76 -15.80 -19.01
N SER A 248 -8.73 -15.94 -18.10
CA SER A 248 -9.92 -16.78 -18.25
C SER A 248 -11.04 -16.11 -19.05
N SER A 249 -10.78 -14.95 -19.65
CA SER A 249 -11.76 -14.12 -20.37
C SER A 249 -12.93 -13.62 -19.51
N LYS A 250 -12.82 -13.67 -18.17
CA LYS A 250 -13.81 -13.15 -17.22
C LYS A 250 -13.49 -11.70 -16.86
N TRP A 251 -14.53 -10.91 -16.67
CA TRP A 251 -14.40 -9.53 -16.23
C TRP A 251 -14.33 -9.47 -14.71
N ARG A 252 -13.25 -8.90 -14.18
CA ARG A 252 -13.03 -8.77 -12.74
C ARG A 252 -12.94 -7.31 -12.33
N PRO A 253 -13.58 -6.91 -11.22
CA PRO A 253 -13.36 -5.58 -10.65
C PRO A 253 -11.91 -5.45 -10.22
N CYS A 254 -11.31 -4.28 -10.43
CA CYS A 254 -9.94 -4.05 -10.01
C CYS A 254 -9.68 -2.57 -9.70
N HIS A 255 -8.58 -2.34 -8.98
CA HIS A 255 -7.96 -1.03 -8.85
C HIS A 255 -6.60 -1.00 -9.54
N LEU A 256 -6.31 0.10 -10.24
CA LEU A 256 -4.98 0.34 -10.78
C LEU A 256 -4.23 1.26 -9.82
N TYR A 257 -3.05 0.82 -9.41
CA TYR A 257 -2.14 1.57 -8.55
C TYR A 257 -0.92 1.99 -9.37
N GLU A 258 -0.52 3.25 -9.29
CA GLU A 258 0.71 3.76 -9.91
C GLU A 258 1.73 4.08 -8.83
N HIS A 259 2.90 3.48 -8.94
CA HIS A 259 4.00 3.70 -8.01
C HIS A 259 4.53 5.15 -8.10
N PHE A 260 4.85 5.77 -6.96
CA PHE A 260 5.30 7.17 -6.94
C PHE A 260 6.68 7.39 -7.57
N GLY A 261 7.55 6.37 -7.54
CA GLY A 261 8.94 6.50 -8.00
C GLY A 261 9.13 6.29 -9.50
N ASP A 262 8.66 5.14 -10.00
CA ASP A 262 8.92 4.68 -11.38
C ASP A 262 7.67 4.74 -12.28
N GLY A 263 6.50 5.13 -11.75
CA GLY A 263 5.24 5.19 -12.50
C GLY A 263 4.69 3.82 -12.91
N ARG A 264 5.19 2.73 -12.31
CA ARG A 264 4.71 1.36 -12.59
C ARG A 264 3.25 1.22 -12.24
N ILE A 265 2.49 0.58 -13.12
CA ILE A 265 1.09 0.23 -12.88
C ILE A 265 0.98 -1.18 -12.32
N VAL A 266 0.25 -1.33 -11.22
CA VAL A 266 -0.12 -2.60 -10.60
C VAL A 266 -1.63 -2.75 -10.66
N ILE A 267 -2.11 -3.92 -11.07
CA ILE A 267 -3.54 -4.27 -11.03
C ILE A 267 -3.79 -4.99 -9.71
N TRP A 268 -4.71 -4.49 -8.90
CA TRP A 268 -5.12 -5.11 -7.64
C TRP A 268 -6.58 -5.58 -7.74
N TYR A 269 -6.80 -6.87 -7.49
CA TYR A 269 -8.13 -7.50 -7.57
C TYR A 269 -8.83 -7.57 -6.21
N GLY A 270 -8.15 -7.18 -5.13
CA GLY A 270 -8.63 -7.27 -3.74
C GLY A 270 -7.79 -8.26 -2.91
N GLY A 271 -7.78 -8.10 -1.59
CA GLY A 271 -6.99 -8.93 -0.69
C GLY A 271 -5.50 -8.94 -1.05
N ASN A 272 -4.93 -10.14 -1.21
CA ASN A 272 -3.52 -10.35 -1.56
C ASN A 272 -3.30 -10.63 -3.07
N GLU A 273 -4.30 -10.38 -3.91
CA GLU A 273 -4.23 -10.72 -5.33
C GLU A 273 -3.91 -9.49 -6.19
N TYR A 274 -2.75 -9.51 -6.83
CA TYR A 274 -2.25 -8.43 -7.67
C TYR A 274 -1.37 -8.92 -8.83
N GLU A 275 -1.26 -8.10 -9.88
CA GLU A 275 -0.44 -8.34 -11.06
C GLU A 275 0.38 -7.09 -11.43
N GLY A 276 1.50 -7.27 -12.15
CA GLY A 276 2.33 -6.16 -12.65
C GLY A 276 3.49 -5.73 -11.72
N LEU A 277 3.81 -6.51 -10.68
CA LEU A 277 5.01 -6.29 -9.83
C LEU A 277 6.28 -6.96 -10.37
N GLY A 278 6.18 -8.06 -11.10
CA GLY A 278 7.31 -8.72 -11.72
C GLY A 278 7.65 -8.14 -13.10
N GLY A 279 8.92 -8.21 -13.50
CA GLY A 279 9.35 -7.94 -14.88
C GLY A 279 9.16 -6.49 -15.37
N LYS A 280 8.69 -6.34 -16.61
CA LYS A 280 8.48 -5.02 -17.24
C LYS A 280 7.18 -4.39 -16.70
N PRO A 281 7.20 -3.09 -16.37
CA PRO A 281 6.05 -2.42 -15.76
C PRO A 281 4.91 -2.27 -16.76
N TYR A 282 3.68 -2.46 -16.29
CA TYR A 282 2.47 -2.16 -17.07
C TYR A 282 2.36 -0.64 -17.29
N LYS A 283 1.71 -0.24 -18.36
CA LYS A 283 1.65 1.17 -18.80
C LYS A 283 0.23 1.61 -19.12
N LEU A 284 -0.09 2.85 -18.75
CA LEU A 284 -1.28 3.54 -19.21
C LEU A 284 -0.93 4.42 -20.42
N LYS A 285 -1.66 4.24 -21.53
CA LYS A 285 -1.52 5.04 -22.75
C LYS A 285 -2.79 5.82 -23.04
N GLY A 286 -2.65 7.05 -23.51
CA GLY A 286 -3.81 7.92 -23.81
C GLY A 286 -4.51 8.47 -22.57
N VAL A 287 -3.84 8.46 -21.43
CA VAL A 287 -4.31 9.00 -20.14
C VAL A 287 -3.38 10.13 -19.75
N SER A 288 -3.91 11.31 -19.42
CA SER A 288 -3.08 12.41 -18.93
C SER A 288 -2.47 12.04 -17.58
N GLU A 289 -1.22 12.45 -17.36
CA GLU A 289 -0.55 12.28 -16.07
C GLU A 289 -1.40 12.89 -14.93
N GLY A 290 -1.59 12.14 -13.85
CA GLY A 290 -2.46 12.56 -12.74
C GLY A 290 -3.98 12.43 -12.97
N SER A 291 -4.47 12.08 -14.17
CA SER A 291 -5.91 11.85 -14.42
C SER A 291 -6.38 10.42 -14.16
N ILE A 292 -7.58 10.23 -13.58
CA ILE A 292 -8.13 8.89 -13.28
C ILE A 292 -8.49 8.14 -14.57
N PHE A 293 -8.00 6.91 -14.69
CA PHE A 293 -8.27 5.96 -15.76
C PHE A 293 -9.66 5.34 -15.61
N LYS A 294 -10.47 5.47 -16.66
CA LYS A 294 -11.87 4.99 -16.71
C LYS A 294 -12.07 3.85 -17.72
N GLY A 295 -10.99 3.23 -18.18
CA GLY A 295 -11.00 2.37 -19.37
C GLY A 295 -10.80 3.22 -20.63
N GLN A 296 -11.83 3.39 -21.45
CA GLN A 296 -11.73 4.13 -22.71
C GLN A 296 -11.85 5.66 -22.55
N PRO A 297 -11.13 6.48 -23.35
CA PRO A 297 -10.33 6.14 -24.53
C PRO A 297 -8.90 5.66 -24.23
N GLY A 298 -8.51 5.57 -22.95
CA GLY A 298 -7.19 5.09 -22.57
C GLY A 298 -7.00 3.59 -22.84
N GLN A 299 -5.75 3.16 -22.75
CA GLN A 299 -5.35 1.76 -22.90
C GLN A 299 -4.46 1.36 -21.72
N LEU A 300 -4.77 0.21 -21.13
CA LEU A 300 -3.88 -0.48 -20.21
C LEU A 300 -3.06 -1.50 -21.02
N LEU A 301 -1.75 -1.39 -20.94
CA LEU A 301 -0.80 -2.28 -21.63
C LEU A 301 -0.04 -3.10 -20.60
N ASP A 302 0.13 -4.39 -20.86
CA ASP A 302 0.91 -5.31 -20.02
C ASP A 302 2.43 -5.12 -20.18
N SER A 303 3.21 -6.06 -19.63
CA SER A 303 4.67 -6.09 -19.70
C SER A 303 5.23 -6.20 -21.13
N ASP A 304 4.47 -6.80 -22.03
CA ASP A 304 4.85 -7.02 -23.43
C ASP A 304 4.30 -5.93 -24.36
N GLY A 305 3.49 -5.03 -23.82
CA GLY A 305 2.86 -3.94 -24.56
C GLY A 305 1.56 -4.37 -25.25
N GLU A 306 1.03 -5.55 -24.92
CA GLU A 306 -0.28 -5.98 -25.38
C GLU A 306 -1.38 -5.30 -24.58
N ARG A 307 -2.51 -5.06 -25.24
CA ARG A 307 -3.62 -4.34 -24.64
C ARG A 307 -4.43 -5.28 -23.76
N ILE A 308 -4.49 -4.98 -22.46
CA ILE A 308 -5.43 -5.61 -21.52
C ILE A 308 -6.83 -5.01 -21.78
N PRO A 309 -7.85 -5.83 -22.10
CA PRO A 309 -9.21 -5.34 -22.26
C PRO A 309 -9.74 -4.76 -20.95
N THR A 310 -10.30 -3.55 -21.03
CA THR A 310 -10.88 -2.84 -19.88
C THR A 310 -12.26 -2.32 -20.22
N ARG A 311 -13.15 -2.30 -19.23
CA ARG A 311 -14.49 -1.72 -19.35
C ARG A 311 -14.93 -1.07 -18.04
N LYS A 312 -15.97 -0.26 -18.13
CA LYS A 312 -16.67 0.27 -16.97
C LYS A 312 -17.83 -0.66 -16.60
N ARG A 313 -17.91 -1.08 -15.34
CA ARG A 313 -19.03 -1.85 -14.81
C ARG A 313 -20.33 -1.05 -14.98
N PRO A 314 -21.42 -1.65 -15.52
CA PRO A 314 -22.72 -1.01 -15.51
C PRO A 314 -23.16 -0.79 -14.06
N MET A 315 -23.50 0.45 -13.71
CA MET A 315 -24.12 0.73 -12.40
C MET A 315 -25.50 0.08 -12.40
N ARG A 316 -25.74 -0.81 -11.43
CA ARG A 316 -27.06 -1.36 -11.17
C ARG A 316 -27.84 -0.40 -10.28
#